data_AF-A0A1V0UZS2-F1
#
_entry.id   AF-A0A1V0UZS2-F1
#
_cell.length_a   1.000
_cell.length_b   1.000
_cell.length_c   1.000
_cell.angle_alpha   90.00
_cell.angle_beta   90.00
_cell.angle_gamma   90.00
#
_symmetry.space_group_name_H-M   'P 1'
#
loop_
_entity.id
_entity.type
_entity.pdbx_description
1 polymer ?
#
loop_
_entity_poly.entity_id
_entity_poly.type
_entity_poly.pdbx_seq_one_letter_code
_entity_poly.pdbx_strand_id
1 'polypeptide(L)'
;MPEEIKTKCQNIAAYTRERNFKTIYCSCGTTTRNRIWNSYRCENCNTEAKHQTKKNKLFSRVRIIRSKECLQKDDKRFHIRIHEDGYKLYFDNCKFELEETYVIEVKFDLGKKILECYKNGSKENNYNLDSLFNRMSKRELLDLISTDQSYKLFEYTIDHFAKMKYEKINLFTRAIQRLFGYPIIEIFYSCGFRDIRYVFNEKDVLTSSAKKINTSRPHKILGVPKYMFKLLKDIEGISYLGDLISKEINGNNYKNLFESFIEESDIRSFSRCVNDLIYLIKTYKYKDMRKLALYITRDVKFQQGLTNPIEALTLLKDYRRMCSQMEKEGEKYPSSLKKMHDIALMNYNAAKSEIKNRKVTEIVGTDEYKSYEYENKIMKYIVISPKDAEDIINEGSMLSHCVASYVDDVIEKRRQIYFIRQYENKEQSLLTVEIKNRDIKQVKGRYNRLPDEREKEFIDKWMEVKKLFLTGY
;
A
#
# COMPACT_ATOMS: atom_id res chain seq x y z
N MET A 1 21.18 48.66 23.61
CA MET A 1 21.35 47.42 22.80
C MET A 1 22.03 47.81 21.51
N PRO A 2 23.04 47.05 21.03
CA PRO A 2 23.55 47.23 19.68
C PRO A 2 22.39 47.23 18.68
N GLU A 3 22.40 48.11 17.68
CA GLU A 3 21.30 48.22 16.70
C GLU A 3 20.99 46.88 16.01
N GLU A 4 22.00 46.02 15.87
CA GLU A 4 21.91 44.66 15.33
C GLU A 4 21.01 43.70 16.14
N ILE A 5 20.78 43.98 17.43
CA ILE A 5 19.92 43.12 18.28
C ILE A 5 18.45 43.57 18.20
N LYS A 6 18.17 44.84 17.84
CA LYS A 6 16.79 45.33 17.67
C LYS A 6 16.06 44.62 16.51
N THR A 7 16.78 44.27 15.44
CA THR A 7 16.23 43.62 14.23
C THR A 7 16.06 42.09 14.37
N LYS A 8 16.55 41.49 15.47
CA LYS A 8 16.54 40.04 15.73
C LYS A 8 16.01 39.69 17.15
N CYS A 9 14.94 40.34 17.67
CA CYS A 9 14.37 39.93 19.00
C CYS A 9 13.96 38.45 18.93
N GLN A 10 14.60 37.60 19.73
CA GLN A 10 14.36 36.15 19.76
C GLN A 10 13.75 35.68 21.08
N ASN A 11 13.82 36.51 22.13
CA ASN A 11 13.46 36.10 23.49
C ASN A 11 12.68 37.16 24.26
N ILE A 12 11.83 36.67 25.14
CA ILE A 12 11.09 37.44 26.13
C ILE A 12 11.29 36.82 27.51
N ALA A 13 11.56 37.67 28.51
CA ALA A 13 11.53 37.27 29.92
C ALA A 13 10.35 37.97 30.62
N ALA A 14 9.79 37.32 31.63
CA ALA A 14 8.74 37.89 32.47
C ALA A 14 9.15 37.88 33.94
N TYR A 15 8.79 38.93 34.64
CA TYR A 15 9.06 39.13 36.06
C TYR A 15 7.80 39.58 36.79
N THR A 16 7.60 39.09 38.00
CA THR A 16 6.38 39.33 38.78
C THR A 16 6.76 39.80 40.17
N ARG A 17 6.51 41.08 40.48
CA ARG A 17 6.56 41.64 41.85
C ARG A 17 5.19 41.74 42.50
N GLU A 18 4.12 41.79 41.72
CA GLU A 18 2.76 42.03 42.19
C GLU A 18 1.86 40.78 42.04
N ARG A 19 0.79 40.69 42.83
CA ARG A 19 -0.10 39.50 42.85
C ARG A 19 -0.75 39.17 41.51
N ASN A 20 -1.04 40.16 40.66
CA ASN A 20 -1.85 39.98 39.44
C ASN A 20 -1.17 40.39 38.13
N PHE A 21 0.00 41.04 38.18
CA PHE A 21 0.70 41.57 37.01
C PHE A 21 2.13 41.06 36.90
N LYS A 22 2.57 40.87 35.65
CA LYS A 22 3.96 40.59 35.28
C LYS A 22 4.48 41.71 34.39
N THR A 23 5.70 42.14 34.61
CA THR A 23 6.44 42.98 33.67
C THR A 23 7.17 42.07 32.69
N ILE A 24 7.03 42.34 31.41
CA ILE A 24 7.56 41.54 30.32
C ILE A 24 8.61 42.34 29.56
N TYR A 25 9.74 41.71 29.30
CA TYR A 25 10.91 42.30 28.67
C TYR A 25 11.24 41.55 27.38
N CYS A 26 11.18 42.22 26.21
CA CYS A 26 11.71 41.66 24.96
C CYS A 26 13.18 42.01 24.81
N SER A 27 13.90 41.14 24.14
CA SER A 27 15.21 41.44 23.55
C SER A 27 15.18 42.47 22.40
N CYS A 28 14.06 43.15 22.09
CA CYS A 28 14.08 44.40 21.30
C CYS A 28 14.16 45.65 22.18
N GLY A 29 14.21 45.50 23.50
CA GLY A 29 14.20 46.60 24.47
C GLY A 29 12.80 47.08 24.87
N THR A 30 11.73 46.48 24.35
CA THR A 30 10.35 46.82 24.73
C THR A 30 9.98 46.18 26.06
N THR A 31 9.41 47.00 26.94
CA THR A 31 8.91 46.61 28.26
C THR A 31 7.41 46.82 28.32
N THR A 32 6.66 45.78 28.68
CA THR A 32 5.19 45.86 28.77
C THR A 32 4.70 45.20 30.05
N ARG A 33 3.73 45.83 30.71
CA ARG A 33 3.04 45.27 31.88
C ARG A 33 1.81 44.50 31.41
N ASN A 34 1.69 43.24 31.81
CA ASN A 34 0.57 42.38 31.41
C ASN A 34 0.01 41.61 32.63
N ARG A 35 -1.24 41.15 32.56
CA ARG A 35 -1.80 40.26 33.59
C ARG A 35 -1.03 38.93 33.58
N ILE A 36 -0.84 38.35 34.77
CA ILE A 36 0.04 37.17 34.95
C ILE A 36 -0.33 36.06 33.99
N TRP A 37 -1.61 35.77 33.77
CA TRP A 37 -2.12 34.62 33.01
C TRP A 37 -2.26 34.83 31.51
N ASN A 38 -2.01 36.05 31.01
CA ASN A 38 -2.17 36.34 29.59
C ASN A 38 -0.93 35.89 28.80
N SER A 39 -1.15 35.33 27.62
CA SER A 39 -0.12 35.27 26.58
C SER A 39 0.30 36.70 26.22
N TYR A 40 1.53 36.83 25.73
CA TYR A 40 2.06 38.14 25.35
C TYR A 40 2.79 38.04 24.04
N ARG A 41 2.50 39.01 23.18
CA ARG A 41 3.18 39.28 21.93
C ARG A 41 3.73 40.69 22.03
N CYS A 42 5.02 40.85 21.79
CA CYS A 42 5.64 42.16 21.84
C CYS A 42 5.14 43.05 20.70
N GLU A 43 4.62 44.22 21.01
CA GLU A 43 4.05 45.15 20.02
C GLU A 43 5.10 45.70 19.04
N ASN A 44 6.37 45.79 19.46
CA ASN A 44 7.43 46.36 18.64
C ASN A 44 8.04 45.35 17.64
N CYS A 45 8.13 44.07 18.00
CA CYS A 45 8.83 43.07 17.18
C CYS A 45 8.06 41.75 17.00
N ASN A 46 6.80 41.71 17.41
CA ASN A 46 5.90 40.56 17.33
C ASN A 46 6.39 39.25 17.97
N THR A 47 7.41 39.32 18.84
CA THR A 47 7.91 38.13 19.53
C THR A 47 6.86 37.62 20.51
N GLU A 48 6.50 36.34 20.44
CA GLU A 48 5.57 35.69 21.37
C GLU A 48 6.31 35.04 22.55
N ALA A 49 5.75 35.22 23.75
CA ALA A 49 6.26 34.64 24.99
C ALA A 49 5.47 33.40 25.41
N LYS A 50 6.17 32.29 25.67
CA LYS A 50 5.61 31.15 26.40
C LYS A 50 5.79 31.38 27.90
N HIS A 51 4.70 31.21 28.63
CA HIS A 51 4.56 31.51 30.04
C HIS A 51 5.66 30.87 30.92
N GLN A 52 6.49 31.68 31.57
CA GLN A 52 7.26 31.25 32.75
C GLN A 52 7.27 32.38 33.79
N THR A 53 6.60 32.13 34.91
CA THR A 53 6.64 32.98 36.11
C THR A 53 7.65 32.37 37.07
N LYS A 54 8.77 33.06 37.33
CA LYS A 54 9.71 32.68 38.41
C LYS A 54 9.64 33.75 39.49
N LYS A 55 9.04 33.42 40.64
CA LYS A 55 9.05 34.30 41.82
C LYS A 55 10.48 34.40 42.37
N ASN A 56 10.87 35.58 42.83
CA ASN A 56 12.11 35.84 43.60
C ASN A 56 13.46 35.69 42.85
N LYS A 57 13.52 35.87 41.53
CA LYS A 57 14.82 36.02 40.83
C LYS A 57 15.15 37.49 40.57
N LEU A 58 16.40 37.89 40.80
CA LEU A 58 16.94 39.24 40.47
C LEU A 58 17.21 39.43 38.97
N PHE A 59 17.47 38.33 38.25
CA PHE A 59 17.73 38.33 36.82
C PHE A 59 17.25 37.04 36.13
N SER A 60 17.13 37.07 34.81
CA SER A 60 16.99 35.89 33.95
C SER A 60 18.12 35.77 32.96
N ARG A 61 18.51 34.54 32.63
CA ARG A 61 19.45 34.26 31.56
C ARG A 61 18.69 34.12 30.25
N VAL A 62 19.16 34.81 29.22
CA VAL A 62 18.58 34.84 27.87
C VAL A 62 19.69 34.49 26.88
N ARG A 63 19.38 33.67 25.88
CA ARG A 63 20.33 33.25 24.84
C ARG A 63 19.92 33.78 23.49
N ILE A 64 20.76 34.57 22.83
CA ILE A 64 20.43 35.20 21.54
C ILE A 64 21.35 34.65 20.47
N ILE A 65 20.78 34.07 19.41
CA ILE A 65 21.55 33.57 18.27
C ILE A 65 21.84 34.74 17.31
N ARG A 66 23.13 35.05 17.15
CA ARG A 66 23.63 36.12 16.26
C ARG A 66 23.67 35.70 14.80
N SER A 67 24.32 34.57 14.54
CA SER A 67 24.47 33.99 13.19
C SER A 67 24.42 32.47 13.24
N LYS A 68 24.10 31.89 12.08
CA LYS A 68 24.15 30.46 11.77
C LYS A 68 24.83 30.33 10.43
N GLU A 69 25.94 29.61 10.40
CA GLU A 69 26.78 29.49 9.21
C GLU A 69 27.03 28.01 8.95
N CYS A 70 26.81 27.58 7.70
CA CYS A 70 27.21 26.25 7.27
C CYS A 70 28.68 26.29 6.85
N LEU A 71 29.55 25.67 7.64
CA LEU A 71 30.98 25.57 7.36
C LEU A 71 31.29 24.51 6.30
N GLN A 72 30.50 23.44 6.29
CA GLN A 72 30.63 22.34 5.33
C GLN A 72 29.26 21.66 5.18
N LYS A 73 28.88 21.33 3.95
CA LYS A 73 27.79 20.40 3.67
C LYS A 73 28.07 19.59 2.41
N ASP A 74 27.71 18.32 2.45
CA ASP A 74 27.64 17.41 1.32
C ASP A 74 26.36 16.57 1.43
N ASP A 75 26.17 15.57 0.57
CA ASP A 75 24.93 14.80 0.52
C ASP A 75 24.64 13.96 1.78
N LYS A 76 25.64 13.77 2.66
CA LYS A 76 25.56 12.95 3.87
C LYS A 76 26.02 13.66 5.14
N ARG A 77 26.65 14.83 5.02
CA ARG A 77 27.28 15.53 6.14
C ARG A 77 26.92 17.00 6.14
N PHE A 78 26.83 17.55 7.34
CA PHE A 78 26.86 19.00 7.53
C PHE A 78 27.61 19.37 8.80
N HIS A 79 28.19 20.56 8.78
CA HIS A 79 28.86 21.19 9.90
C HIS A 79 28.39 22.64 9.98
N ILE A 80 27.66 22.95 11.05
CA ILE A 80 27.07 24.27 11.28
C ILE A 80 27.76 24.91 12.47
N ARG A 81 28.17 26.17 12.31
CA ARG A 81 28.63 27.03 13.40
C ARG A 81 27.55 28.04 13.74
N ILE A 82 27.32 28.22 15.04
CA ILE A 82 26.31 29.11 15.58
C ILE A 82 26.98 30.00 16.62
N HIS A 83 26.85 31.31 16.44
CA HIS A 83 27.26 32.30 17.42
C HIS A 83 26.07 32.64 18.32
N GLU A 84 26.16 32.32 19.60
CA GLU A 84 25.10 32.54 20.60
C GLU A 84 25.63 33.41 21.73
N ASP A 85 24.98 34.52 22.01
CA ASP A 85 25.29 35.36 23.17
C ASP A 85 24.41 34.98 24.36
N GLY A 86 25.02 34.74 25.51
CA GLY A 86 24.35 34.64 26.80
C GLY A 86 24.26 36.01 27.48
N TYR A 87 23.04 36.46 27.76
CA TYR A 87 22.79 37.70 28.50
C TYR A 87 22.15 37.43 29.87
N LYS A 88 22.56 38.19 30.88
CA LYS A 88 21.76 38.41 32.09
C LYS A 88 20.84 39.60 31.86
N LEU A 89 19.55 39.37 32.06
CA LEU A 89 18.54 40.41 32.09
C LEU A 89 18.17 40.68 33.54
N TYR A 90 18.62 41.81 34.07
CA TYR A 90 18.27 42.28 35.41
C TYR A 90 16.91 42.95 35.38
N PHE A 91 16.03 42.54 36.30
CA PHE A 91 14.64 42.97 36.27
C PHE A 91 14.38 44.32 36.92
N ASP A 92 15.28 44.75 37.81
CA ASP A 92 15.09 45.94 38.65
C ASP A 92 15.32 47.24 37.87
N ASN A 93 16.16 47.16 36.84
CA ASN A 93 16.69 48.28 36.07
C ASN A 93 16.76 47.96 34.56
N CYS A 94 16.10 46.90 34.10
CA CYS A 94 15.96 46.53 32.69
C CYS A 94 17.31 46.43 31.94
N LYS A 95 18.38 46.07 32.65
CA LYS A 95 19.74 46.01 32.11
C LYS A 95 19.99 44.64 31.48
N PHE A 96 20.38 44.65 30.21
CA PHE A 96 21.01 43.49 29.57
C PHE A 96 22.51 43.58 29.75
N GLU A 97 23.10 42.55 30.35
CA GLU A 97 24.53 42.42 30.51
C GLU A 97 24.98 41.15 29.79
N LEU A 98 25.89 41.30 28.83
CA LEU A 98 26.50 40.15 28.15
C LEU A 98 27.30 39.37 29.20
N GLU A 99 26.87 38.14 29.47
CA GLU A 99 27.54 37.23 30.40
C GLU A 99 28.66 36.51 29.66
N GLU A 100 28.36 35.94 28.50
CA GLU A 100 29.30 35.12 27.75
C GLU A 100 28.90 35.04 26.28
N THR A 101 29.87 34.85 25.38
CA THR A 101 29.60 34.50 23.98
C THR A 101 29.99 33.04 23.77
N TYR A 102 29.08 32.28 23.17
CA TYR A 102 29.25 30.87 22.87
C TYR A 102 29.45 30.66 21.38
N VAL A 103 30.44 29.84 21.05
CA VAL A 103 30.56 29.24 19.72
C VAL A 103 30.05 27.81 19.82
N ILE A 104 28.96 27.53 19.13
CA ILE A 104 28.33 26.21 19.10
C ILE A 104 28.54 25.60 17.72
N GLU A 105 29.11 24.40 17.67
CA GLU A 105 29.29 23.66 16.43
C GLU A 105 28.46 22.38 16.46
N VAL A 106 27.63 22.19 15.43
CA VAL A 106 26.81 20.97 15.24
C VAL A 106 27.36 20.22 14.04
N LYS A 107 27.79 18.97 14.29
CA LYS A 107 28.35 18.08 13.27
C LYS A 107 27.44 16.89 13.07
N PHE A 108 27.12 16.61 11.81
CA PHE A 108 26.30 15.48 11.41
C PHE A 108 27.00 14.67 10.32
N ASP A 109 26.98 13.35 10.45
CA ASP A 109 27.40 12.39 9.42
C ASP A 109 26.41 11.23 9.39
N LEU A 110 25.65 11.12 8.29
CA LEU A 110 24.66 10.07 8.10
C LEU A 110 25.29 8.68 8.05
N GLY A 111 26.39 8.52 7.31
CA GLY A 111 27.03 7.23 7.09
C GLY A 111 27.70 6.68 8.35
N LYS A 112 28.28 7.56 9.17
CA LYS A 112 28.85 7.20 10.48
C LYS A 112 27.83 7.21 11.62
N LYS A 113 26.60 7.66 11.36
CA LYS A 113 25.53 7.84 12.35
C LYS A 113 25.92 8.76 13.50
N ILE A 114 26.57 9.87 13.18
CA ILE A 114 27.09 10.84 14.15
C ILE A 114 26.19 12.07 14.13
N LEU A 115 25.76 12.51 15.32
CA LEU A 115 25.19 13.83 15.57
C LEU A 115 25.83 14.35 16.87
N GLU A 116 26.74 15.31 16.73
CA GLU A 116 27.55 15.82 17.84
C GLU A 116 27.43 17.34 17.95
N CYS A 117 27.50 17.82 19.19
CA CYS A 117 27.49 19.22 19.53
C CYS A 117 28.76 19.57 20.29
N TYR A 118 29.36 20.70 19.95
CA TYR A 118 30.50 21.27 20.65
C TYR A 118 30.13 22.68 21.09
N LYS A 119 30.45 23.04 22.33
CA LYS A 119 30.28 24.38 22.87
C LYS A 119 31.64 24.88 23.32
N ASN A 120 32.09 25.99 22.75
CA ASN A 120 33.41 26.57 22.99
C ASN A 120 34.53 25.51 22.82
N GLY A 121 34.40 24.65 21.80
CA GLY A 121 35.35 23.57 21.48
C GLY A 121 35.20 22.29 22.30
N SER A 122 34.41 22.29 23.37
CA SER A 122 34.18 21.11 24.22
C SER A 122 32.92 20.36 23.81
N LYS A 123 32.99 19.03 23.74
CA LYS A 123 31.85 18.18 23.34
C LYS A 123 30.75 18.24 24.41
N GLU A 124 29.52 18.51 23.98
CA GLU A 124 28.34 18.63 24.84
C GLU A 124 27.32 17.54 24.52
N ASN A 125 27.12 16.61 25.45
CA ASN A 125 26.21 15.47 25.25
C ASN A 125 24.74 15.80 25.58
N ASN A 126 24.49 16.80 26.42
CA ASN A 126 23.15 17.14 26.93
C ASN A 126 22.60 18.47 26.39
N TYR A 127 23.18 19.00 25.31
CA TYR A 127 22.71 20.24 24.71
C TYR A 127 21.38 20.01 23.98
N ASN A 128 20.36 20.84 24.25
CA ASN A 128 19.09 20.77 23.54
C ASN A 128 19.23 21.38 22.12
N LEU A 129 19.60 20.56 21.14
CA LEU A 129 19.89 21.02 19.79
C LEU A 129 18.67 21.59 19.07
N ASP A 130 17.45 21.10 19.33
CA ASP A 130 16.23 21.66 18.74
C ASP A 130 16.07 23.15 19.06
N SER A 131 16.59 23.61 20.21
CA SER A 131 16.54 25.01 20.59
C SER A 131 17.32 25.95 19.65
N LEU A 132 18.37 25.43 19.00
CA LEU A 132 19.20 26.17 18.06
C LEU A 132 18.45 26.51 16.77
N PHE A 133 17.50 25.65 16.38
CA PHE A 133 16.75 25.77 15.12
C PHE A 133 15.33 26.29 15.34
N ASN A 134 14.97 26.68 16.57
CA ASN A 134 13.69 27.30 16.86
C ASN A 134 13.46 28.53 15.97
N ARG A 135 12.24 28.64 15.42
CA ARG A 135 11.77 29.74 14.56
C ARG A 135 12.44 29.87 13.19
N MET A 136 13.28 28.91 12.78
CA MET A 136 13.58 28.74 11.36
C MET A 136 12.38 28.07 10.67
N SER A 137 12.03 28.57 9.49
CA SER A 137 11.14 27.86 8.59
C SER A 137 11.80 26.55 8.12
N LYS A 138 10.98 25.59 7.69
CA LYS A 138 11.48 24.34 7.10
C LYS A 138 12.44 24.61 5.93
N ARG A 139 12.11 25.61 5.10
CA ARG A 139 12.92 26.00 3.94
C ARG A 139 14.30 26.51 4.34
N GLU A 140 14.37 27.49 5.24
CA GLU A 140 15.66 28.03 5.72
C GLU A 140 16.54 26.93 6.35
N LEU A 141 15.91 26.00 7.06
CA LEU A 141 16.63 24.88 7.66
C LEU A 141 17.19 23.92 6.62
N LEU A 142 16.39 23.56 5.61
CA LEU A 142 16.85 22.71 4.51
C LEU A 142 17.96 23.39 3.72
N ASP A 143 17.83 24.68 3.40
CA ASP A 143 18.84 25.45 2.68
C ASP A 143 20.18 25.49 3.46
N LEU A 144 20.12 25.54 4.79
CA LEU A 144 21.29 25.53 5.66
C LEU A 144 22.02 24.18 5.66
N ILE A 145 21.30 23.06 5.65
CA ILE A 145 21.88 21.73 5.94
C ILE A 145 22.04 20.81 4.73
N SER A 146 21.35 21.11 3.63
CA SER A 146 21.24 20.21 2.49
C SER A 146 21.84 20.79 1.21
N THR A 147 22.21 19.90 0.32
CA THR A 147 22.57 20.14 -1.09
C THR A 147 21.34 19.94 -1.97
N ASP A 148 21.40 20.32 -3.25
CA ASP A 148 20.30 20.05 -4.20
C ASP A 148 19.96 18.55 -4.29
N GLN A 149 20.96 17.68 -4.10
CA GLN A 149 20.74 16.24 -4.11
C GLN A 149 20.07 15.79 -2.80
N SER A 150 20.58 16.22 -1.64
CA SER A 150 20.12 15.75 -0.33
C SER A 150 18.88 16.47 0.20
N TYR A 151 18.45 17.54 -0.46
CA TYR A 151 17.28 18.33 -0.07
C TYR A 151 16.04 17.45 0.17
N LYS A 152 15.74 16.54 -0.76
CA LYS A 152 14.55 15.67 -0.66
C LYS A 152 14.66 14.61 0.44
N LEU A 153 15.86 14.13 0.73
CA LEU A 153 16.11 13.22 1.86
C LEU A 153 15.83 13.92 3.19
N PHE A 154 16.37 15.13 3.39
CA PHE A 154 16.16 15.89 4.62
C PHE A 154 14.72 16.41 4.73
N GLU A 155 14.10 16.82 3.61
CA GLU A 155 12.67 17.18 3.56
C GLU A 155 11.82 16.00 4.03
N TYR A 156 12.01 14.82 3.46
CA TYR A 156 11.32 13.59 3.87
C TYR A 156 11.54 13.31 5.36
N THR A 157 12.79 13.39 5.80
CA THR A 157 13.19 13.12 7.20
C THR A 157 12.45 14.04 8.17
N ILE A 158 12.39 15.34 7.88
CA ILE A 158 11.67 16.31 8.70
C ILE A 158 10.18 16.00 8.68
N ASP A 159 9.60 15.81 7.50
CA ASP A 159 8.16 15.62 7.36
C ASP A 159 7.66 14.34 8.05
N HIS A 160 8.46 13.26 8.06
CA HIS A 160 8.04 11.95 8.59
C HIS A 160 8.57 11.63 9.99
N PHE A 161 9.70 12.22 10.40
CA PHE A 161 10.33 11.90 11.68
C PHE A 161 10.36 13.05 12.68
N ALA A 162 10.00 14.29 12.32
CA ALA A 162 10.00 15.41 13.28
C ALA A 162 8.85 15.34 14.29
N LYS A 163 7.74 14.67 13.94
CA LYS A 163 6.61 14.37 14.83
C LYS A 163 6.25 12.90 14.70
N MET A 164 6.44 12.12 15.76
CA MET A 164 5.97 10.74 15.80
C MET A 164 5.06 10.53 17.01
N LYS A 165 4.02 9.71 16.84
CA LYS A 165 3.06 9.35 17.91
C LYS A 165 2.31 10.58 18.46
N TYR A 166 2.41 10.85 19.76
CA TYR A 166 1.70 11.93 20.47
C TYR A 166 2.45 13.27 20.48
N GLU A 167 3.56 13.40 19.73
CA GLU A 167 4.35 14.63 19.68
C GLU A 167 3.59 15.77 18.97
N LYS A 168 3.38 16.89 19.68
CA LYS A 168 2.66 18.06 19.13
C LYS A 168 3.57 19.09 18.44
N ILE A 169 4.89 18.94 18.56
CA ILE A 169 5.90 19.92 18.10
C ILE A 169 6.88 19.23 17.15
N ASN A 170 7.26 19.91 16.06
CA ASN A 170 8.30 19.44 15.14
C ASN A 170 9.67 19.56 15.82
N LEU A 171 10.39 18.45 15.95
CA LEU A 171 11.72 18.39 16.56
C LEU A 171 12.73 17.90 15.52
N PHE A 172 13.42 18.85 14.90
CA PHE A 172 14.35 18.62 13.80
C PHE A 172 15.48 17.65 14.16
N THR A 173 16.13 17.87 15.29
CA THR A 173 17.29 17.05 15.68
C THR A 173 16.87 15.63 16.01
N ARG A 174 15.67 15.46 16.59
CA ARG A 174 15.05 14.13 16.72
C ARG A 174 14.77 13.49 15.36
N ALA A 175 14.27 14.25 14.39
CA ALA A 175 13.99 13.74 13.04
C ALA A 175 15.26 13.13 12.41
N ILE A 176 16.36 13.89 12.44
CA ILE A 176 17.65 13.46 11.92
C ILE A 176 18.22 12.30 12.73
N GLN A 177 18.13 12.32 14.06
CA GLN A 177 18.61 11.22 14.90
C GLN A 177 17.81 9.93 14.64
N ARG A 178 16.50 10.05 14.37
CA ARG A 178 15.63 8.92 14.00
C ARG A 178 16.02 8.31 12.67
N LEU A 179 16.49 9.11 11.70
CA LEU A 179 16.95 8.63 10.40
C LEU A 179 18.02 7.53 10.53
N PHE A 180 18.89 7.59 11.54
CA PHE A 180 19.91 6.55 11.82
C PHE A 180 19.33 5.15 12.06
N GLY A 181 18.08 5.08 12.52
CA GLY A 181 17.32 3.84 12.73
C GLY A 181 16.67 3.27 11.46
N TYR A 182 16.77 3.97 10.33
CA TYR A 182 16.21 3.58 9.04
C TYR A 182 17.29 3.56 7.95
N PRO A 183 18.31 2.67 8.05
CA PRO A 183 19.41 2.60 7.08
C PRO A 183 18.94 2.33 5.65
N ILE A 184 17.76 1.74 5.48
CA ILE A 184 17.14 1.51 4.18
C ILE A 184 16.87 2.80 3.40
N ILE A 185 16.52 3.89 4.08
CA ILE A 185 16.24 5.18 3.46
C ILE A 185 17.53 5.72 2.83
N GLU A 186 18.63 5.67 3.59
CA GLU A 186 19.96 6.04 3.08
C GLU A 186 20.37 5.16 1.90
N ILE A 187 20.14 3.85 1.96
CA ILE A 187 20.49 2.91 0.89
C ILE A 187 19.78 3.28 -0.41
N PHE A 188 18.46 3.49 -0.38
CA PHE A 188 17.70 3.80 -1.59
C PHE A 188 18.04 5.19 -2.13
N TYR A 189 18.18 6.17 -1.24
CA TYR A 189 18.63 7.50 -1.63
C TYR A 189 20.00 7.42 -2.33
N SER A 190 20.97 6.69 -1.76
CA SER A 190 22.30 6.46 -2.34
C SER A 190 22.25 5.70 -3.68
N CYS A 191 21.14 5.01 -3.99
CA CYS A 191 20.95 4.32 -5.27
C CYS A 191 20.35 5.21 -6.37
N GLY A 192 20.05 6.47 -6.08
CA GLY A 192 19.51 7.45 -7.04
C GLY A 192 18.01 7.70 -6.92
N PHE A 193 17.33 7.14 -5.91
CA PHE A 193 15.93 7.48 -5.62
C PHE A 193 15.87 8.86 -4.97
N ARG A 194 15.70 9.90 -5.80
CA ARG A 194 15.79 11.30 -5.34
C ARG A 194 14.66 11.66 -4.38
N ASP A 195 13.44 11.24 -4.67
CA ASP A 195 12.31 11.43 -3.77
C ASP A 195 11.90 10.11 -3.12
N ILE A 196 12.35 9.95 -1.87
CA ILE A 196 12.15 8.69 -1.15
C ILE A 196 10.69 8.45 -0.74
N ARG A 197 9.81 9.46 -0.85
CA ARG A 197 8.36 9.32 -0.61
C ARG A 197 7.72 8.29 -1.53
N TYR A 198 8.26 8.13 -2.74
CA TYR A 198 7.75 7.14 -3.70
C TYR A 198 8.11 5.70 -3.33
N VAL A 199 9.07 5.52 -2.40
CA VAL A 199 9.52 4.22 -1.89
C VAL A 199 8.95 3.93 -0.51
N PHE A 200 8.88 4.94 0.35
CA PHE A 200 8.40 4.82 1.72
C PHE A 200 7.27 5.84 1.95
N ASN A 201 6.03 5.36 1.98
CA ASN A 201 4.87 6.13 2.43
C ASN A 201 4.46 5.63 3.84
N GLU A 202 3.80 6.47 4.65
CA GLU A 202 3.30 6.12 5.99
C GLU A 202 2.36 4.89 5.98
N LYS A 203 1.69 4.64 4.85
CA LYS A 203 0.79 3.49 4.64
C LYS A 203 1.49 2.24 4.10
N ASP A 204 2.77 2.33 3.71
CA ASP A 204 3.44 1.22 3.04
C ASP A 204 4.08 0.23 4.03
N VAL A 205 3.85 -1.06 3.75
CA VAL A 205 4.43 -2.20 4.47
C VAL A 205 5.96 -2.13 4.56
N LEU A 206 6.61 -1.51 3.57
CA LEU A 206 8.06 -1.31 3.54
C LEU A 206 8.56 -0.36 4.64
N THR A 207 7.81 0.68 4.99
CA THR A 207 8.21 1.63 6.05
C THR A 207 8.13 0.96 7.43
N SER A 208 7.15 0.07 7.61
CA SER A 208 6.98 -0.75 8.83
C SER A 208 8.01 -1.89 8.91
N SER A 209 8.41 -2.43 7.76
CA SER A 209 9.37 -3.54 7.64
C SER A 209 10.82 -3.07 7.51
N ALA A 210 11.06 -1.79 7.23
CA ALA A 210 12.36 -1.15 7.06
C ALA A 210 13.35 -1.45 8.19
N LYS A 211 12.83 -1.58 9.42
CA LYS A 211 13.63 -1.90 10.61
C LYS A 211 14.08 -3.36 10.69
N LYS A 212 13.41 -4.28 9.98
CA LYS A 212 13.60 -5.74 10.05
C LYS A 212 14.42 -6.29 8.89
N ILE A 213 14.75 -5.47 7.90
CA ILE A 213 15.39 -5.93 6.67
C ILE A 213 16.90 -6.03 6.87
N ASN A 214 17.41 -7.27 6.92
CA ASN A 214 18.83 -7.58 7.19
C ASN A 214 19.69 -7.64 5.92
N THR A 215 19.32 -6.91 4.86
CA THR A 215 20.09 -6.89 3.61
C THR A 215 20.37 -5.46 3.17
N SER A 216 21.60 -5.23 2.69
CA SER A 216 22.04 -3.96 2.11
C SER A 216 21.79 -3.87 0.60
N ARG A 217 21.17 -4.90 -0.02
CA ARG A 217 20.96 -4.99 -1.47
C ARG A 217 19.57 -4.47 -1.86
N PRO A 218 19.44 -3.27 -2.46
CA PRO A 218 18.15 -2.62 -2.69
C PRO A 218 17.11 -3.44 -3.48
N HIS A 219 17.54 -4.18 -4.50
CA HIS A 219 16.63 -5.03 -5.29
C HIS A 219 16.03 -6.16 -4.46
N LYS A 220 16.82 -6.74 -3.53
CA LYS A 220 16.33 -7.75 -2.58
C LYS A 220 15.35 -7.16 -1.58
N ILE A 221 15.55 -5.89 -1.23
CA ILE A 221 14.65 -5.16 -0.34
C ILE A 221 13.26 -4.98 -0.97
N LEU A 222 13.21 -4.66 -2.26
CA LEU A 222 11.95 -4.57 -3.01
C LEU A 222 11.40 -5.94 -3.45
N GLY A 223 12.11 -7.05 -3.22
CA GLY A 223 11.70 -8.37 -3.71
C GLY A 223 11.81 -8.54 -5.22
N VAL A 224 12.52 -7.66 -5.93
CA VAL A 224 12.60 -7.67 -7.40
C VAL A 224 13.99 -8.10 -7.91
N PRO A 225 14.07 -8.64 -9.14
CA PRO A 225 15.35 -8.87 -9.81
C PRO A 225 16.19 -7.60 -10.01
N LYS A 226 17.52 -7.75 -10.07
CA LYS A 226 18.47 -6.62 -10.21
C LYS A 226 18.25 -5.80 -11.49
N TYR A 227 17.81 -6.43 -12.59
CA TYR A 227 17.54 -5.72 -13.85
C TYR A 227 16.31 -4.80 -13.72
N MET A 228 15.24 -5.25 -13.07
CA MET A 228 14.05 -4.43 -12.80
C MET A 228 14.37 -3.25 -11.91
N PHE A 229 15.16 -3.47 -10.84
CA PHE A 229 15.56 -2.41 -9.92
C PHE A 229 16.22 -1.20 -10.61
N LYS A 230 16.95 -1.42 -11.71
CA LYS A 230 17.58 -0.31 -12.45
C LYS A 230 16.57 0.58 -13.16
N LEU A 231 15.51 -0.02 -13.72
CA LEU A 231 14.45 0.67 -14.47
C LEU A 231 13.39 1.29 -13.56
N LEU A 232 13.35 0.81 -12.32
CA LEU A 232 12.42 1.20 -11.27
C LEU A 232 12.71 2.62 -10.70
N LYS A 233 13.93 3.14 -10.81
CA LYS A 233 14.40 4.34 -10.09
C LYS A 233 13.58 5.62 -10.27
N ASP A 234 12.90 5.77 -11.40
CA ASP A 234 12.21 7.00 -11.81
C ASP A 234 10.68 6.90 -11.72
N ILE A 235 10.16 5.86 -11.06
CA ILE A 235 8.73 5.59 -11.01
C ILE A 235 8.15 5.94 -9.64
N GLU A 236 7.10 6.77 -9.66
CA GLU A 236 6.26 7.05 -8.50
C GLU A 236 5.50 5.79 -8.04
N GLY A 237 5.46 5.53 -6.72
CA GLY A 237 4.67 4.44 -6.13
C GLY A 237 5.32 3.05 -6.24
N ILE A 238 6.64 3.00 -6.16
CA ILE A 238 7.41 1.82 -6.50
C ILE A 238 7.30 0.66 -5.52
N SER A 239 7.01 0.97 -4.25
CA SER A 239 6.79 0.01 -3.19
C SER A 239 5.68 -0.98 -3.55
N TYR A 240 4.53 -0.43 -3.97
CA TYR A 240 3.36 -1.19 -4.37
C TYR A 240 3.60 -1.99 -5.66
N LEU A 241 4.22 -1.35 -6.65
CA LEU A 241 4.56 -2.00 -7.92
C LEU A 241 5.58 -3.14 -7.72
N GLY A 242 6.57 -2.96 -6.84
CA GLY A 242 7.57 -3.97 -6.51
C GLY A 242 6.97 -5.23 -5.90
N ASP A 243 6.06 -5.10 -4.94
CA ASP A 243 5.37 -6.24 -4.33
C ASP A 243 4.51 -7.00 -5.37
N LEU A 244 3.73 -6.26 -6.16
CA LEU A 244 2.90 -6.84 -7.23
C LEU A 244 3.75 -7.60 -8.26
N ILE A 245 4.85 -6.98 -8.72
CA ILE A 245 5.78 -7.59 -9.67
C ILE A 245 6.49 -8.81 -9.06
N SER A 246 6.89 -8.74 -7.79
CA SER A 246 7.63 -9.81 -7.11
C SER A 246 6.83 -11.10 -6.95
N LYS A 247 5.52 -11.01 -6.67
CA LYS A 247 4.63 -12.17 -6.51
C LYS A 247 4.48 -12.96 -7.81
N GLU A 248 4.60 -12.27 -8.93
CA GLU A 248 4.26 -12.79 -10.25
C GLU A 248 5.52 -13.23 -11.02
N ILE A 249 6.65 -12.57 -10.77
CA ILE A 249 7.91 -12.77 -11.50
C ILE A 249 8.92 -13.53 -10.66
N ASN A 250 9.05 -14.82 -10.94
CA ASN A 250 10.15 -15.63 -10.43
C ASN A 250 11.46 -15.32 -11.19
N GLY A 251 12.27 -14.41 -10.65
CA GLY A 251 13.66 -14.21 -11.06
C GLY A 251 13.84 -13.62 -12.47
N ASN A 252 14.83 -14.12 -13.21
CA ASN A 252 15.19 -13.61 -14.54
C ASN A 252 14.36 -14.18 -15.69
N ASN A 253 13.44 -15.11 -15.42
CA ASN A 253 12.71 -15.85 -16.46
C ASN A 253 11.82 -14.97 -17.34
N TYR A 254 11.34 -13.84 -16.83
CA TYR A 254 10.50 -12.90 -17.56
C TYR A 254 11.23 -11.60 -17.92
N LYS A 255 12.57 -11.61 -17.90
CA LYS A 255 13.38 -10.42 -18.18
C LYS A 255 13.07 -9.83 -19.56
N ASN A 256 13.06 -10.66 -20.60
CA ASN A 256 12.79 -10.21 -21.97
C ASN A 256 11.35 -9.70 -22.14
N LEU A 257 10.39 -10.29 -21.41
CA LEU A 257 9.00 -9.81 -21.38
C LEU A 257 8.96 -8.38 -20.83
N PHE A 258 9.59 -8.18 -19.67
CA PHE A 258 9.65 -6.89 -19.00
C PHE A 258 10.36 -5.83 -19.85
N GLU A 259 11.59 -6.10 -20.29
CA GLU A 259 12.38 -5.12 -21.07
C GLU A 259 11.63 -4.69 -22.33
N SER A 260 11.10 -5.64 -23.11
CA SER A 260 10.36 -5.32 -24.34
C SER A 260 9.07 -4.52 -24.05
N PHE A 261 8.39 -4.81 -22.94
CA PHE A 261 7.17 -4.10 -22.59
C PHE A 261 7.45 -2.67 -22.12
N ILE A 262 8.52 -2.48 -21.33
CA ILE A 262 8.93 -1.15 -20.87
C ILE A 262 9.46 -0.30 -22.03
N GLU A 263 10.19 -0.90 -22.99
CA GLU A 263 10.66 -0.21 -24.19
C GLU A 263 9.52 0.36 -25.06
N GLU A 264 8.41 -0.37 -25.16
CA GLU A 264 7.29 -0.01 -26.05
C GLU A 264 6.13 0.70 -25.33
N SER A 265 6.09 0.66 -23.99
CA SER A 265 5.01 1.19 -23.17
C SER A 265 5.57 1.78 -21.87
N ASP A 266 5.12 1.31 -20.70
CA ASP A 266 5.53 1.82 -19.40
C ASP A 266 5.33 0.77 -18.30
N ILE A 267 5.89 1.03 -17.11
CA ILE A 267 5.82 0.08 -16.01
C ILE A 267 4.43 -0.10 -15.41
N ARG A 268 3.60 0.95 -15.42
CA ARG A 268 2.25 0.89 -14.86
C ARG A 268 1.41 -0.03 -15.74
N SER A 269 1.53 0.13 -17.05
CA SER A 269 0.94 -0.77 -18.05
C SER A 269 1.45 -2.20 -17.87
N PHE A 270 2.76 -2.43 -17.73
CA PHE A 270 3.31 -3.76 -17.47
C PHE A 270 2.73 -4.38 -16.19
N SER A 271 2.70 -3.64 -15.09
CA SER A 271 2.20 -4.11 -13.79
C SER A 271 0.75 -4.57 -13.84
N ARG A 272 -0.08 -3.92 -14.68
CA ARG A 272 -1.48 -4.28 -14.89
C ARG A 272 -1.65 -5.48 -15.83
N CYS A 273 -0.67 -5.71 -16.71
CA CYS A 273 -0.72 -6.77 -17.71
C CYS A 273 -0.01 -8.07 -17.29
N VAL A 274 0.92 -8.02 -16.33
CA VAL A 274 1.86 -9.12 -16.06
C VAL A 274 1.17 -10.46 -15.76
N ASN A 275 0.07 -10.44 -15.00
CA ASN A 275 -0.67 -11.65 -14.64
C ASN A 275 -1.30 -12.33 -15.85
N ASP A 276 -1.94 -11.52 -16.70
CA ASP A 276 -2.58 -12.00 -17.92
C ASP A 276 -1.54 -12.45 -18.96
N LEU A 277 -0.38 -11.78 -19.04
CA LEU A 277 0.74 -12.23 -19.87
C LEU A 277 1.26 -13.59 -19.40
N ILE A 278 1.50 -13.76 -18.10
CA ILE A 278 1.94 -15.04 -17.51
C ILE A 278 0.88 -16.12 -17.72
N TYR A 279 -0.40 -15.79 -17.59
CA TYR A 279 -1.50 -16.69 -17.88
C TYR A 279 -1.47 -17.16 -19.34
N LEU A 280 -1.27 -16.26 -20.30
CA LEU A 280 -1.11 -16.64 -21.71
C LEU A 280 0.11 -17.56 -21.93
N ILE A 281 1.25 -17.24 -21.32
CA ILE A 281 2.49 -18.03 -21.41
C ILE A 281 2.24 -19.47 -20.90
N LYS A 282 1.67 -19.61 -19.70
CA LYS A 282 1.46 -20.89 -19.03
C LYS A 282 0.33 -21.71 -19.67
N THR A 283 -0.82 -21.09 -19.91
CA THR A 283 -2.05 -21.78 -20.33
C THR A 283 -2.07 -22.04 -21.83
N TYR A 284 -1.68 -21.06 -22.64
CA TYR A 284 -1.75 -21.14 -24.10
C TYR A 284 -0.38 -21.27 -24.78
N LYS A 285 0.67 -21.56 -23.99
CA LYS A 285 2.02 -21.89 -24.47
C LYS A 285 2.63 -20.78 -25.35
N TYR A 286 2.48 -19.51 -24.96
CA TYR A 286 3.21 -18.39 -25.59
C TYR A 286 4.67 -18.39 -25.13
N LYS A 287 5.49 -19.28 -25.73
CA LYS A 287 6.87 -19.51 -25.30
C LYS A 287 7.81 -18.33 -25.55
N ASP A 288 7.58 -17.60 -26.66
CA ASP A 288 8.37 -16.42 -27.01
C ASP A 288 7.78 -15.18 -26.32
N MET A 289 8.36 -14.85 -25.17
CA MET A 289 7.92 -13.74 -24.33
C MET A 289 8.19 -12.37 -24.98
N ARG A 290 9.26 -12.24 -25.75
CA ARG A 290 9.57 -10.98 -26.47
C ARG A 290 8.53 -10.75 -27.55
N LYS A 291 8.23 -11.78 -28.34
CA LYS A 291 7.18 -11.71 -29.37
C LYS A 291 5.81 -11.40 -28.76
N LEU A 292 5.45 -12.00 -27.63
CA LEU A 292 4.20 -11.68 -26.95
C LEU A 292 4.14 -10.22 -26.48
N ALA A 293 5.22 -9.71 -25.86
CA ALA A 293 5.28 -8.31 -25.46
C ALA A 293 5.10 -7.37 -26.66
N LEU A 294 5.93 -7.53 -27.69
CA LEU A 294 5.89 -6.69 -28.90
C LEU A 294 4.54 -6.79 -29.61
N TYR A 295 3.93 -7.96 -29.66
CA TYR A 295 2.61 -8.11 -30.26
C TYR A 295 1.57 -7.25 -29.54
N ILE A 296 1.54 -7.29 -28.19
CA ILE A 296 0.58 -6.55 -27.37
C ILE A 296 0.85 -5.04 -27.33
N THR A 297 2.10 -4.62 -27.30
CA THR A 297 2.45 -3.20 -27.11
C THR A 297 2.67 -2.45 -28.42
N ARG A 298 3.04 -3.15 -29.50
CA ARG A 298 3.53 -2.55 -30.74
C ARG A 298 2.76 -3.01 -31.96
N ASP A 299 2.70 -4.32 -32.22
CA ASP A 299 2.21 -4.81 -33.52
C ASP A 299 0.71 -4.51 -33.69
N VAL A 300 -0.12 -4.81 -32.67
CA VAL A 300 -1.55 -4.48 -32.70
C VAL A 300 -1.82 -2.97 -32.73
N LYS A 301 -0.94 -2.17 -32.13
CA LYS A 301 -1.02 -0.71 -32.15
C LYS A 301 -0.83 -0.19 -33.58
N PHE A 302 0.20 -0.63 -34.28
CA PHE A 302 0.47 -0.19 -35.66
C PHE A 302 -0.49 -0.77 -36.68
N GLN A 303 -0.92 -2.03 -36.49
CA GLN A 303 -1.78 -2.71 -37.47
C GLN A 303 -3.26 -2.36 -37.31
N GLN A 304 -3.72 -2.06 -36.10
CA GLN A 304 -5.15 -1.96 -35.79
C GLN A 304 -5.51 -0.72 -34.95
N GLY A 305 -4.53 0.11 -34.55
CA GLY A 305 -4.79 1.29 -33.71
C GLY A 305 -5.10 0.96 -32.25
N LEU A 306 -4.87 -0.27 -31.78
CA LEU A 306 -5.05 -0.66 -30.38
C LEU A 306 -3.89 -0.12 -29.53
N THR A 307 -4.00 1.14 -29.10
CA THR A 307 -2.91 1.85 -28.39
C THR A 307 -2.76 1.46 -26.92
N ASN A 308 -3.79 0.88 -26.31
CA ASN A 308 -3.77 0.48 -24.90
C ASN A 308 -3.39 -1.01 -24.76
N PRO A 309 -2.23 -1.34 -24.17
CA PRO A 309 -1.80 -2.73 -23.99
C PRO A 309 -2.76 -3.58 -23.15
N ILE A 310 -3.48 -2.97 -22.19
CA ILE A 310 -4.43 -3.67 -21.32
C ILE A 310 -5.63 -4.15 -22.15
N GLU A 311 -6.12 -3.30 -23.04
CA GLU A 311 -7.24 -3.61 -23.94
C GLU A 311 -6.84 -4.72 -24.93
N ALA A 312 -5.68 -4.56 -25.58
CA ALA A 312 -5.15 -5.58 -26.48
C ALA A 312 -4.98 -6.94 -25.80
N LEU A 313 -4.43 -6.95 -24.58
CA LEU A 313 -4.23 -8.18 -23.82
C LEU A 313 -5.56 -8.83 -23.41
N THR A 314 -6.55 -8.02 -23.04
CA THR A 314 -7.90 -8.49 -22.71
C THR A 314 -8.53 -9.18 -23.92
N LEU A 315 -8.50 -8.54 -25.09
CA LEU A 315 -9.00 -9.12 -26.35
C LEU A 315 -8.28 -10.43 -26.70
N LEU A 316 -6.94 -10.47 -26.57
CA LEU A 316 -6.18 -11.68 -26.84
C LEU A 316 -6.54 -12.80 -25.87
N LYS A 317 -6.64 -12.50 -24.57
CA LYS A 317 -7.00 -13.48 -23.54
C LYS A 317 -8.40 -14.06 -23.80
N ASP A 318 -9.39 -13.22 -24.07
CA ASP A 318 -10.74 -13.67 -24.36
C ASP A 318 -10.84 -14.47 -25.65
N TYR A 319 -10.18 -14.01 -26.71
CA TYR A 319 -10.09 -14.76 -27.96
C TYR A 319 -9.53 -16.16 -27.74
N ARG A 320 -8.40 -16.28 -27.03
CA ARG A 320 -7.77 -17.57 -26.71
C ARG A 320 -8.65 -18.46 -25.85
N ARG A 321 -9.33 -17.87 -24.86
CA ARG A 321 -10.29 -18.57 -24.00
C ARG A 321 -11.46 -19.13 -24.81
N MET A 322 -12.07 -18.33 -25.67
CA MET A 322 -13.21 -18.74 -26.50
C MET A 322 -12.82 -19.84 -27.47
N CYS A 323 -11.69 -19.69 -28.19
CA CYS A 323 -11.17 -20.73 -29.07
C CYS A 323 -10.95 -22.06 -28.31
N SER A 324 -10.30 -22.00 -27.15
CA SER A 324 -10.05 -23.20 -26.34
C SER A 324 -11.34 -23.86 -25.84
N GLN A 325 -12.35 -23.08 -25.43
CA GLN A 325 -13.62 -23.62 -24.96
C GLN A 325 -14.46 -24.21 -26.09
N MET A 326 -14.28 -23.73 -27.32
CA MET A 326 -14.85 -24.33 -28.53
C MET A 326 -13.99 -25.46 -29.10
N GLU A 327 -12.89 -25.85 -28.43
CA GLU A 327 -11.92 -26.85 -28.92
C GLU A 327 -11.35 -26.54 -30.31
N LYS A 328 -11.26 -25.25 -30.63
CA LYS A 328 -10.66 -24.75 -31.88
C LYS A 328 -9.26 -24.25 -31.63
N GLU A 329 -8.34 -24.59 -32.53
CA GLU A 329 -7.03 -23.97 -32.55
C GLU A 329 -7.14 -22.53 -33.06
N GLY A 330 -7.14 -21.56 -32.15
CA GLY A 330 -6.97 -20.16 -32.51
C GLY A 330 -5.54 -19.86 -32.94
N GLU A 331 -5.33 -18.82 -33.74
CA GLU A 331 -4.00 -18.28 -34.00
C GLU A 331 -3.43 -17.63 -32.73
N LYS A 332 -2.11 -17.62 -32.53
CA LYS A 332 -1.51 -16.95 -31.36
C LYS A 332 -1.34 -15.44 -31.56
N TYR A 333 -1.03 -15.01 -32.77
CA TYR A 333 -0.70 -13.62 -33.07
C TYR A 333 -1.51 -13.13 -34.28
N PRO A 334 -2.84 -13.10 -34.19
CA PRO A 334 -3.68 -12.73 -35.33
C PRO A 334 -3.39 -11.31 -35.81
N SER A 335 -3.15 -11.15 -37.12
CA SER A 335 -2.91 -9.83 -37.73
C SER A 335 -4.05 -8.83 -37.51
N SER A 336 -5.28 -9.33 -37.38
CA SER A 336 -6.47 -8.57 -36.99
C SER A 336 -7.11 -9.15 -35.73
N LEU A 337 -6.47 -8.91 -34.58
CA LEU A 337 -6.91 -9.33 -33.26
C LEU A 337 -8.38 -9.03 -32.99
N LYS A 338 -8.82 -7.78 -33.22
CA LYS A 338 -10.20 -7.38 -32.91
C LYS A 338 -11.21 -8.15 -33.74
N LYS A 339 -10.94 -8.28 -35.06
CA LYS A 339 -11.78 -9.08 -35.96
C LYS A 339 -11.84 -10.55 -35.53
N MET A 340 -10.70 -11.16 -35.22
CA MET A 340 -10.66 -12.58 -34.82
C MET A 340 -11.33 -12.82 -33.48
N HIS A 341 -11.17 -11.89 -32.53
CA HIS A 341 -11.90 -11.89 -31.27
C HIS A 341 -13.42 -11.85 -31.51
N ASP A 342 -13.91 -10.93 -32.35
CA ASP A 342 -15.34 -10.74 -32.57
C ASP A 342 -15.97 -11.93 -33.33
N ILE A 343 -15.25 -12.52 -34.29
CA ILE A 343 -15.65 -13.78 -34.94
C ILE A 343 -15.73 -14.92 -33.93
N ALA A 344 -14.72 -15.06 -33.07
CA ALA A 344 -14.71 -16.09 -32.03
C ALA A 344 -15.86 -15.89 -31.03
N LEU A 345 -16.18 -14.64 -30.67
CA LEU A 345 -17.29 -14.30 -29.80
C LEU A 345 -18.64 -14.68 -30.39
N MET A 346 -18.88 -14.37 -31.67
CA MET A 346 -20.12 -14.76 -32.36
C MET A 346 -20.28 -16.29 -32.37
N ASN A 347 -19.22 -17.02 -32.74
CA ASN A 347 -19.23 -18.48 -32.76
C ASN A 347 -19.42 -19.07 -31.36
N TYR A 348 -18.76 -18.49 -30.35
CA TYR A 348 -18.88 -18.92 -28.96
C TYR A 348 -20.29 -18.74 -28.44
N ASN A 349 -20.94 -17.62 -28.76
CA ASN A 349 -22.32 -17.36 -28.36
C ASN A 349 -23.29 -18.36 -29.01
N ALA A 350 -23.08 -18.73 -30.27
CA ALA A 350 -23.87 -19.75 -30.95
C ALA A 350 -23.71 -21.15 -30.31
N ALA A 351 -22.48 -21.51 -29.90
CA ALA A 351 -22.17 -22.79 -29.26
C ALA A 351 -22.33 -22.79 -27.73
N LYS A 352 -22.77 -21.69 -27.12
CA LYS A 352 -22.68 -21.47 -25.66
C LYS A 352 -23.41 -22.54 -24.86
N SER A 353 -24.62 -22.92 -25.29
CA SER A 353 -25.43 -23.94 -24.60
C SER A 353 -24.77 -25.31 -24.64
N GLU A 354 -24.23 -25.71 -25.80
CA GLU A 354 -23.52 -26.97 -25.98
C GLU A 354 -22.25 -27.04 -25.12
N ILE A 355 -21.46 -25.95 -25.11
CA ILE A 355 -20.26 -25.84 -24.28
C ILE A 355 -20.61 -25.95 -22.79
N LYS A 356 -21.68 -25.30 -22.34
CA LYS A 356 -22.14 -25.41 -20.94
C LYS A 356 -22.57 -26.85 -20.63
N ASN A 357 -23.34 -27.48 -21.51
CA ASN A 357 -23.82 -28.84 -21.32
C ASN A 357 -22.65 -29.80 -21.13
N ARG A 358 -21.67 -29.76 -22.05
CA ARG A 358 -20.46 -30.58 -21.99
C ARG A 358 -19.69 -30.40 -20.68
N LYS A 359 -19.48 -29.15 -20.24
CA LYS A 359 -18.79 -28.88 -18.97
C LYS A 359 -19.54 -29.44 -17.76
N VAL A 360 -20.86 -29.34 -17.74
CA VAL A 360 -21.66 -29.96 -16.68
C VAL A 360 -21.49 -31.47 -16.73
N THR A 361 -21.63 -32.11 -17.89
CA THR A 361 -21.43 -33.55 -18.07
C THR A 361 -20.05 -34.01 -17.57
N GLU A 362 -18.99 -33.27 -17.88
CA GLU A 362 -17.64 -33.55 -17.37
C GLU A 362 -17.57 -33.47 -15.83
N ILE A 363 -18.18 -32.46 -15.22
CA ILE A 363 -18.15 -32.24 -13.76
C ILE A 363 -18.99 -33.29 -13.01
N VAL A 364 -20.23 -33.53 -13.44
CA VAL A 364 -21.13 -34.50 -12.81
C VAL A 364 -20.67 -35.93 -13.04
N GLY A 365 -19.88 -36.17 -14.09
CA GLY A 365 -19.22 -37.44 -14.37
C GLY A 365 -18.09 -37.81 -13.40
N THR A 366 -17.55 -36.86 -12.62
CA THR A 366 -16.43 -37.11 -11.70
C THR A 366 -16.82 -37.99 -10.52
N ASP A 367 -15.88 -38.81 -10.03
CA ASP A 367 -16.10 -39.67 -8.85
C ASP A 367 -16.47 -38.85 -7.60
N GLU A 368 -15.89 -37.66 -7.44
CA GLU A 368 -16.22 -36.74 -6.36
C GLU A 368 -17.71 -36.37 -6.38
N TYR A 369 -18.23 -36.02 -7.55
CA TYR A 369 -19.64 -35.66 -7.71
C TYR A 369 -20.55 -36.88 -7.51
N LYS A 370 -20.18 -38.05 -8.03
CA LYS A 370 -20.97 -39.28 -7.85
C LYS A 370 -20.89 -39.84 -6.43
N SER A 371 -19.91 -39.45 -5.62
CA SER A 371 -19.69 -40.00 -4.28
C SER A 371 -20.89 -39.83 -3.34
N TYR A 372 -21.75 -38.84 -3.59
CA TYR A 372 -22.97 -38.60 -2.80
C TYR A 372 -24.23 -39.31 -3.29
N GLU A 373 -24.18 -40.04 -4.41
CA GLU A 373 -25.30 -40.90 -4.81
C GLU A 373 -25.56 -42.00 -3.77
N TYR A 374 -26.84 -42.28 -3.51
CA TYR A 374 -27.26 -43.17 -2.43
C TYR A 374 -28.62 -43.79 -2.71
N GLU A 375 -28.78 -45.09 -2.46
CA GLU A 375 -30.07 -45.78 -2.56
C GLU A 375 -30.45 -46.42 -1.23
N ASN A 376 -31.74 -46.37 -0.90
CA ASN A 376 -32.32 -47.12 0.21
C ASN A 376 -33.63 -47.77 -0.24
N LYS A 377 -33.54 -49.07 -0.57
CA LYS A 377 -34.67 -49.85 -1.10
C LYS A 377 -35.80 -50.06 -0.08
N ILE A 378 -35.46 -50.11 1.21
CA ILE A 378 -36.44 -50.28 2.29
C ILE A 378 -37.30 -49.02 2.42
N MET A 379 -36.67 -47.85 2.36
CA MET A 379 -37.36 -46.56 2.40
C MET A 379 -37.92 -46.13 1.03
N LYS A 380 -37.64 -46.89 -0.02
CA LYS A 380 -38.06 -46.63 -1.41
C LYS A 380 -37.59 -45.29 -1.98
N TYR A 381 -36.41 -44.81 -1.60
CA TYR A 381 -35.83 -43.58 -2.12
C TYR A 381 -34.43 -43.77 -2.71
N ILE A 382 -34.06 -42.90 -3.65
CA ILE A 382 -32.73 -42.83 -4.25
C ILE A 382 -32.31 -41.38 -4.47
N VAL A 383 -31.02 -41.11 -4.29
CA VAL A 383 -30.33 -39.87 -4.66
C VAL A 383 -29.50 -40.13 -5.90
N ILE A 384 -29.75 -39.37 -6.95
CA ILE A 384 -29.01 -39.43 -8.22
C ILE A 384 -28.42 -38.06 -8.56
N SER A 385 -27.28 -38.05 -9.26
CA SER A 385 -26.73 -36.83 -9.85
C SER A 385 -27.40 -36.55 -11.21
N PRO A 386 -27.44 -35.27 -11.66
CA PRO A 386 -27.82 -34.94 -13.03
C PRO A 386 -26.81 -35.53 -14.03
N LYS A 387 -27.27 -35.88 -15.23
CA LYS A 387 -26.41 -36.39 -16.30
C LYS A 387 -25.71 -35.25 -17.06
N ASP A 388 -26.40 -34.12 -17.19
CA ASP A 388 -25.94 -32.96 -17.94
C ASP A 388 -26.66 -31.67 -17.49
N ALA A 389 -26.47 -30.56 -18.22
CA ALA A 389 -27.12 -29.30 -17.89
C ALA A 389 -28.62 -29.30 -18.20
N GLU A 390 -29.06 -30.11 -19.16
CA GLU A 390 -30.45 -30.21 -19.57
C GLU A 390 -31.30 -30.89 -18.47
N ASP A 391 -30.76 -31.92 -17.81
CA ASP A 391 -31.36 -32.52 -16.62
C ASP A 391 -31.64 -31.50 -15.50
N ILE A 392 -30.68 -30.59 -15.25
CA ILE A 392 -30.82 -29.52 -14.24
C ILE A 392 -31.93 -28.53 -14.62
N ILE A 393 -32.01 -28.16 -15.91
CA ILE A 393 -33.02 -27.24 -16.42
C ILE A 393 -34.42 -27.89 -16.38
N ASN A 394 -34.51 -29.15 -16.82
CA ASN A 394 -35.75 -29.93 -16.83
C ASN A 394 -36.29 -30.14 -15.41
N GLU A 395 -35.41 -30.43 -14.45
CA GLU A 395 -35.80 -30.56 -13.05
C GLU A 395 -36.48 -29.29 -12.53
N GLY A 396 -35.88 -28.13 -12.79
CA GLY A 396 -36.45 -26.85 -12.37
C GLY A 396 -37.79 -26.55 -13.02
N SER A 397 -37.94 -26.92 -14.29
CA SER A 397 -39.22 -26.82 -15.01
C SER A 397 -40.29 -27.72 -14.36
N MET A 398 -39.99 -28.99 -14.15
CA MET A 398 -40.91 -29.99 -13.59
C MET A 398 -41.36 -29.66 -12.17
N LEU A 399 -40.45 -29.14 -11.34
CA LEU A 399 -40.75 -28.76 -9.95
C LEU A 399 -41.21 -27.29 -9.83
N SER A 400 -41.27 -26.53 -10.92
CA SER A 400 -41.68 -25.13 -10.96
C SER A 400 -40.88 -24.23 -10.01
N HIS A 401 -39.58 -24.46 -9.90
CA HIS A 401 -38.65 -23.58 -9.17
C HIS A 401 -37.38 -23.32 -9.99
N CYS A 402 -36.73 -22.19 -9.76
CA CYS A 402 -35.62 -21.73 -10.60
C CYS A 402 -34.34 -22.54 -10.33
N VAL A 403 -34.12 -23.60 -11.12
CA VAL A 403 -32.89 -24.44 -11.08
C VAL A 403 -31.94 -24.08 -12.23
N ALA A 404 -32.43 -23.42 -13.29
CA ALA A 404 -31.62 -23.06 -14.46
C ALA A 404 -30.42 -22.16 -14.13
N SER A 405 -30.51 -21.33 -13.09
CA SER A 405 -29.37 -20.54 -12.59
C SER A 405 -28.24 -21.39 -12.02
N TYR A 406 -28.49 -22.65 -11.67
CA TYR A 406 -27.49 -23.53 -11.04
C TYR A 406 -26.52 -24.14 -12.04
N VAL A 407 -26.79 -24.10 -13.35
CA VAL A 407 -25.86 -24.60 -14.37
C VAL A 407 -24.50 -23.92 -14.24
N ASP A 408 -24.48 -22.59 -14.10
CA ASP A 408 -23.22 -21.84 -13.93
C ASP A 408 -22.58 -22.12 -12.55
N ASP A 409 -23.38 -22.28 -11.49
CA ASP A 409 -22.87 -22.64 -10.16
C ASP A 409 -22.20 -24.02 -10.12
N VAL A 410 -22.74 -25.00 -10.84
CA VAL A 410 -22.16 -26.34 -10.99
C VAL A 410 -20.87 -26.27 -11.80
N ILE A 411 -20.85 -25.53 -12.92
CA ILE A 411 -19.65 -25.33 -13.74
C ILE A 411 -18.51 -24.70 -12.91
N GLU A 412 -18.85 -23.74 -12.07
CA GLU A 412 -17.90 -23.06 -11.19
C GLU A 412 -17.58 -23.83 -9.90
N LYS A 413 -18.12 -25.05 -9.73
CA LYS A 413 -17.99 -25.90 -8.54
C LYS A 413 -18.36 -25.18 -7.24
N ARG A 414 -19.24 -24.17 -7.31
CA ARG A 414 -19.74 -23.46 -6.14
C ARG A 414 -20.71 -24.32 -5.34
N ARG A 415 -21.43 -25.21 -6.04
CA ARG A 415 -22.53 -26.04 -5.54
C ARG A 415 -22.61 -27.34 -6.35
N GLN A 416 -23.14 -28.38 -5.72
CA GLN A 416 -23.53 -29.63 -6.35
C GLN A 416 -25.03 -29.79 -6.22
N ILE A 417 -25.69 -30.15 -7.31
CA ILE A 417 -27.11 -30.44 -7.39
C ILE A 417 -27.32 -31.96 -7.45
N TYR A 418 -28.24 -32.45 -6.64
CA TYR A 418 -28.70 -33.84 -6.63
C TYR A 418 -30.22 -33.89 -6.67
N PHE A 419 -30.74 -35.01 -7.15
CA PHE A 419 -32.16 -35.27 -7.22
C PHE A 419 -32.52 -36.44 -6.30
N ILE A 420 -33.51 -36.24 -5.45
CA ILE A 420 -34.16 -37.34 -4.73
C ILE A 420 -35.34 -37.81 -5.58
N ARG A 421 -35.51 -39.13 -5.67
CA ARG A 421 -36.54 -39.81 -6.45
C ARG A 421 -37.11 -40.98 -5.66
N GLN A 422 -38.31 -41.42 -6.05
CA GLN A 422 -38.84 -42.71 -5.64
C GLN A 422 -38.03 -43.82 -6.30
N TYR A 423 -37.69 -44.88 -5.57
CA TYR A 423 -36.86 -45.98 -6.06
C TYR A 423 -37.50 -46.69 -7.26
N GLU A 424 -38.83 -46.85 -7.21
CA GLU A 424 -39.66 -47.50 -8.23
C GLU A 424 -39.95 -46.57 -9.43
N ASN A 425 -39.77 -45.25 -9.28
CA ASN A 425 -40.00 -44.26 -10.35
C ASN A 425 -38.89 -43.20 -10.38
N LYS A 426 -37.76 -43.57 -10.98
CA LYS A 426 -36.52 -42.75 -11.00
C LYS A 426 -36.62 -41.52 -11.90
N GLU A 427 -37.49 -41.55 -12.90
CA GLU A 427 -37.65 -40.46 -13.88
C GLU A 427 -38.57 -39.34 -13.36
N GLN A 428 -39.42 -39.61 -12.37
CA GLN A 428 -40.35 -38.63 -11.84
C GLN A 428 -39.71 -37.70 -10.80
N SER A 429 -39.70 -36.39 -11.08
CA SER A 429 -39.18 -35.39 -10.16
C SER A 429 -39.89 -35.38 -8.80
N LEU A 430 -39.11 -35.36 -7.72
CA LEU A 430 -39.63 -35.37 -6.35
C LEU A 430 -39.03 -34.23 -5.51
N LEU A 431 -37.72 -34.26 -5.24
CA LEU A 431 -36.99 -33.19 -4.57
C LEU A 431 -35.66 -32.90 -5.28
N THR A 432 -35.22 -31.64 -5.24
CA THR A 432 -33.88 -31.21 -5.58
C THR A 432 -33.11 -30.83 -4.31
N VAL A 433 -31.84 -31.22 -4.24
CA VAL A 433 -30.92 -30.96 -3.13
C VAL A 433 -29.73 -30.15 -3.62
N GLU A 434 -29.38 -29.10 -2.88
CA GLU A 434 -28.14 -28.33 -3.07
C GLU A 434 -27.13 -28.69 -1.98
N ILE A 435 -25.94 -29.14 -2.38
CA ILE A 435 -24.80 -29.39 -1.51
C ILE A 435 -23.69 -28.37 -1.78
N LYS A 436 -23.11 -27.82 -0.72
CA LYS A 436 -21.93 -26.96 -0.77
C LYS A 436 -20.98 -27.32 0.37
N ASN A 437 -19.74 -27.67 0.04
CA ASN A 437 -18.72 -28.04 1.04
C ASN A 437 -19.20 -29.11 2.04
N ARG A 438 -19.91 -30.14 1.56
CA ARG A 438 -20.56 -31.20 2.36
C ARG A 438 -21.76 -30.77 3.20
N ASP A 439 -22.15 -29.51 3.14
CA ASP A 439 -23.39 -29.04 3.76
C ASP A 439 -24.53 -29.12 2.75
N ILE A 440 -25.63 -29.76 3.12
CA ILE A 440 -26.92 -29.57 2.48
C ILE A 440 -27.40 -28.16 2.84
N LYS A 441 -27.52 -27.31 1.82
CA LYS A 441 -27.98 -25.92 1.94
C LYS A 441 -29.47 -25.77 1.72
N GLN A 442 -30.03 -26.63 0.88
CA GLN A 442 -31.43 -26.54 0.50
C GLN A 442 -31.94 -27.90 0.02
N VAL A 443 -33.18 -28.23 0.42
CA VAL A 443 -33.96 -29.32 -0.17
C VAL A 443 -35.35 -28.80 -0.49
N LYS A 444 -35.76 -28.83 -1.77
CA LYS A 444 -37.08 -28.35 -2.20
C LYS A 444 -37.73 -29.32 -3.18
N GLY A 445 -39.04 -29.50 -3.03
CA GLY A 445 -39.88 -30.16 -4.01
C GLY A 445 -40.70 -29.17 -4.83
N ARG A 446 -41.73 -29.69 -5.51
CA ARG A 446 -42.63 -28.91 -6.35
C ARG A 446 -43.17 -27.66 -5.63
N TYR A 447 -43.14 -26.51 -6.30
CA TYR A 447 -43.53 -25.21 -5.75
C TYR A 447 -42.79 -24.83 -4.46
N ASN A 448 -41.51 -25.21 -4.35
CA ASN A 448 -40.67 -24.99 -3.18
C ASN A 448 -41.19 -25.64 -1.89
N ARG A 449 -42.00 -26.71 -1.98
CA ARG A 449 -42.43 -27.46 -0.79
C ARG A 449 -41.21 -27.99 -0.03
N LEU A 450 -41.32 -28.04 1.28
CA LEU A 450 -40.34 -28.71 2.13
C LEU A 450 -40.52 -30.24 2.06
N PRO A 451 -39.48 -31.01 2.41
CA PRO A 451 -39.60 -32.46 2.56
C PRO A 451 -40.62 -32.83 3.64
N ASP A 452 -41.39 -33.89 3.40
CA ASP A 452 -42.27 -34.50 4.41
C ASP A 452 -41.47 -35.32 5.44
N GLU A 453 -42.15 -35.91 6.44
CA GLU A 453 -41.48 -36.66 7.51
C GLU A 453 -40.69 -37.87 6.98
N ARG A 454 -41.23 -38.61 6.01
CA ARG A 454 -40.56 -39.79 5.45
C ARG A 454 -39.37 -39.38 4.59
N GLU A 455 -39.51 -38.31 3.83
CA GLU A 455 -38.43 -37.74 3.02
C GLU A 455 -37.30 -37.21 3.93
N LYS A 456 -37.62 -36.59 5.07
CA LYS A 456 -36.63 -36.15 6.07
C LYS A 456 -35.87 -37.32 6.69
N GLU A 457 -36.57 -38.37 7.12
CA GLU A 457 -35.92 -39.58 7.65
C GLU A 457 -34.93 -40.18 6.65
N PHE A 458 -35.29 -40.18 5.36
CA PHE A 458 -34.38 -40.64 4.30
C PHE A 458 -33.16 -39.72 4.14
N ILE A 459 -33.36 -38.40 4.16
CA ILE A 459 -32.28 -37.41 4.08
C ILE A 459 -31.32 -37.55 5.26
N ASP A 460 -31.83 -37.73 6.48
CA ASP A 460 -31.01 -37.93 7.67
C ASP A 460 -30.16 -39.20 7.54
N LYS A 461 -30.73 -40.29 7.01
CA LYS A 461 -29.98 -41.53 6.77
C LYS A 461 -28.92 -41.36 5.70
N TRP A 462 -29.25 -40.65 4.62
CA TRP A 462 -28.30 -40.33 3.57
C TRP A 462 -27.13 -39.50 4.10
N MET A 463 -27.42 -38.49 4.94
CA MET A 463 -26.41 -37.66 5.58
C MET A 463 -25.47 -38.45 6.48
N GLU A 464 -25.99 -39.38 7.28
CA GLU A 464 -25.18 -40.25 8.14
C GLU A 464 -24.20 -41.09 7.30
N VAL A 465 -24.71 -41.77 6.26
CA VAL A 465 -23.90 -42.66 5.40
C VAL A 465 -22.84 -41.89 4.63
N LYS A 466 -23.19 -40.70 4.11
CA LYS A 466 -22.32 -39.89 3.25
C LYS A 466 -21.53 -38.82 4.01
N LYS A 467 -21.71 -38.72 5.33
CA LYS A 467 -21.07 -37.73 6.21
C LYS A 467 -21.33 -36.29 5.74
N LEU A 468 -22.59 -35.99 5.43
CA LEU A 468 -23.07 -34.66 5.07
C LEU A 468 -23.64 -33.96 6.32
N PHE A 469 -23.68 -32.63 6.30
CA PHE A 469 -24.21 -31.81 7.38
C PHE A 469 -25.41 -30.99 6.90
N LEU A 470 -26.35 -30.66 7.79
CA LEU A 470 -27.50 -29.82 7.45
C LEU A 470 -27.38 -28.47 8.16
N THR A 471 -27.42 -27.38 7.39
CA THR A 471 -27.36 -26.01 7.92
C THR A 471 -28.63 -25.18 7.68
N GLY A 472 -29.66 -25.78 7.08
CA GLY A 472 -31.01 -25.20 6.91
C GLY A 472 -31.93 -26.09 6.07
N TYR A 473 -33.24 -26.04 6.33
CA TYR A 473 -34.31 -26.63 5.50
C TYR A 473 -34.99 -25.57 4.61
#